data_AF-A0A0S8BYS9-F1
#
_entry.id   AF-A0A0S8BYS9-F1
#
_cell.length_a   1.000
_cell.length_b   1.000
_cell.length_c   1.000
_cell.angle_alpha   90.00
_cell.angle_beta   90.00
_cell.angle_gamma   90.00
#
_symmetry.space_group_name_H-M   'P 1'
#
loop_
_entity.id
_entity.type
_entity.pdbx_description
1 polymer ?
#
loop_
_entity_poly.entity_id
_entity_poly.type
_entity_poly.pdbx_seq_one_letter_code
_entity_poly.pdbx_strand_id
1 'polypeptide(L)'
;MAKPLTAQLELEILPQPDDTTCGPTCLHAVYRYWGDETPLEGVVAEVEPLPEGGTFAVSLACHALRRGYLAEIYTYNLQMFDPTWFGGGVDLAERLEAQLKHKRTRKLRIATDAYLEYLRLGGVVRFEELRPSLIRRFLNRGAPILTGLSATYLYQCAREHEDQYDDVRGEPVGHFVVLSGYDRKKREVTVSDPSHDNPRFRTHRYSVRMDRLIMAIALGVMTYDANLLVLTPEPQPKGRAR
;
A
#
# COMPACT_ATOMS: atom_id res chain seq x y z
N MET A 1 25.71 15.43 5.27
CA MET A 1 24.55 15.99 6.01
C MET A 1 23.99 14.93 6.94
N ALA A 2 23.68 15.26 8.20
CA ALA A 2 23.07 14.33 9.14
C ALA A 2 21.64 13.98 8.69
N LYS A 3 21.24 12.70 8.79
CA LYS A 3 19.85 12.29 8.49
C LYS A 3 18.89 12.95 9.48
N PRO A 4 17.69 13.42 9.05
CA PRO A 4 16.72 14.03 9.94
C PRO A 4 16.39 13.11 11.13
N LEU A 5 16.13 13.71 12.29
CA LEU A 5 15.67 12.96 13.46
C LEU A 5 14.18 12.65 13.38
N THR A 6 13.43 13.47 12.66
CA THR A 6 12.00 13.34 12.41
C THR A 6 11.71 13.71 10.96
N ALA A 7 10.66 13.14 10.40
CA ALA A 7 10.01 13.68 9.21
C ALA A 7 8.51 13.62 9.44
N GLN A 8 7.80 14.68 9.06
CA GLN A 8 6.35 14.73 9.11
C GLN A 8 5.87 15.35 7.81
N LEU A 9 5.05 14.61 7.09
CA LEU A 9 4.38 15.06 5.88
C LEU A 9 3.02 15.62 6.30
N GLU A 10 2.67 16.79 5.77
CA GLU A 10 1.33 17.36 5.89
C GLU A 10 0.41 16.64 4.89
N LEU A 11 -0.04 15.45 5.29
CA LEU A 11 -0.96 14.62 4.53
C LEU A 11 -2.30 14.57 5.25
N GLU A 12 -3.33 14.99 4.54
CA GLU A 12 -4.73 14.92 4.96
C GLU A 12 -5.36 13.65 4.39
N ILE A 13 -6.00 12.86 5.25
CA ILE A 13 -6.76 11.67 4.85
C ILE A 13 -8.22 11.84 5.25
N LEU A 14 -9.12 11.50 4.35
CA LEU A 14 -10.56 11.49 4.58
C LEU A 14 -11.01 10.14 5.17
N PRO A 15 -12.17 10.07 5.84
CA PRO A 15 -12.78 8.78 6.17
C PRO A 15 -13.14 8.01 4.89
N GLN A 16 -12.99 6.68 4.92
CA GLN A 16 -13.49 5.82 3.84
C GLN A 16 -15.02 5.78 3.80
N PRO A 17 -15.65 5.84 2.62
CA PRO A 17 -17.11 5.72 2.48
C PRO A 17 -17.71 4.39 2.94
N ASP A 18 -16.99 3.28 2.76
CA ASP A 18 -17.43 1.92 3.08
C ASP A 18 -16.22 0.99 3.38
N ASP A 19 -16.46 -0.26 3.78
CA ASP A 19 -15.42 -1.21 4.21
C ASP A 19 -14.48 -1.69 3.09
N THR A 20 -14.79 -1.39 1.83
CA THR A 20 -13.97 -1.78 0.67
C THR A 20 -13.13 -0.64 0.08
N THR A 21 -13.36 0.60 0.53
CA THR A 21 -12.79 1.82 -0.05
C THR A 21 -11.54 2.35 0.66
N CYS A 22 -10.97 1.61 1.62
CA CYS A 22 -9.75 2.00 2.32
C CYS A 22 -8.57 2.28 1.36
N GLY A 23 -8.40 1.45 0.32
CA GLY A 23 -7.37 1.60 -0.71
C GLY A 23 -7.55 2.88 -1.56
N PRO A 24 -8.70 3.07 -2.22
CA PRO A 24 -9.03 4.30 -2.94
C PRO A 24 -8.89 5.57 -2.08
N THR A 25 -9.32 5.55 -0.82
CA THR A 25 -9.19 6.70 0.08
C THR A 25 -7.73 7.01 0.42
N CYS A 26 -6.90 5.99 0.62
CA CYS A 26 -5.45 6.18 0.78
C CYS A 26 -4.82 6.75 -0.50
N LEU A 27 -5.22 6.25 -1.68
CA LEU A 27 -4.71 6.72 -2.96
C LEU A 27 -5.06 8.19 -3.19
N HIS A 28 -6.31 8.57 -2.92
CA HIS A 28 -6.78 9.95 -2.96
C HIS A 28 -5.97 10.87 -2.03
N ALA A 29 -5.66 10.45 -0.80
CA ALA A 29 -4.84 11.22 0.11
C ALA A 29 -3.41 11.45 -0.42
N VAL A 30 -2.84 10.45 -1.12
CA VAL A 30 -1.53 10.58 -1.79
C VAL A 30 -1.61 11.54 -2.99
N TYR A 31 -2.68 11.52 -3.79
CA TYR A 31 -2.87 12.49 -4.87
C TYR A 31 -2.95 13.92 -4.35
N ARG A 32 -3.77 14.15 -3.31
CA ARG A 32 -3.87 15.46 -2.66
C ARG A 32 -2.54 15.95 -2.12
N TYR A 33 -1.75 15.07 -1.52
CA TYR A 33 -0.41 15.41 -1.03
C TYR A 33 0.51 15.94 -2.14
N TRP A 34 0.38 15.41 -3.36
CA TRP A 34 1.14 15.86 -4.53
C TRP A 34 0.48 17.02 -5.30
N GLY A 35 -0.64 17.55 -4.82
CA GLY A 35 -1.38 18.64 -5.44
C GLY A 35 -2.28 18.23 -6.61
N ASP A 36 -2.55 16.93 -6.77
CA ASP A 36 -3.55 16.42 -7.72
C ASP A 36 -4.92 16.41 -7.03
N GLU A 37 -5.71 17.45 -7.29
CA GLU A 37 -7.06 17.61 -6.75
C GLU A 37 -8.06 16.81 -7.58
N THR A 38 -8.51 15.69 -7.04
CA THR A 38 -9.59 14.86 -7.58
C THR A 38 -10.60 14.54 -6.48
N PRO A 39 -11.91 14.50 -6.75
CA PRO A 39 -12.90 14.07 -5.75
C PRO A 39 -12.65 12.62 -5.32
N LEU A 40 -12.87 12.32 -4.03
CA LEU A 40 -12.73 10.97 -3.49
C LEU A 40 -13.67 9.99 -4.20
N GLU A 41 -14.91 10.44 -4.47
CA GLU A 41 -15.94 9.65 -5.14
C GLU A 41 -15.50 9.22 -6.55
N GLY A 42 -14.74 10.08 -7.24
CA GLY A 42 -14.17 9.77 -8.55
C GLY A 42 -13.13 8.64 -8.45
N VAL A 43 -12.20 8.75 -7.49
CA VAL A 43 -11.18 7.71 -7.26
C VAL A 43 -11.82 6.38 -6.85
N VAL A 44 -12.84 6.42 -5.99
CA VAL A 44 -13.60 5.23 -5.57
C VAL A 44 -14.31 4.58 -6.75
N ALA A 45 -14.92 5.36 -7.65
CA ALA A 45 -15.61 4.82 -8.81
C ALA A 45 -14.66 4.25 -9.88
N GLU A 46 -13.45 4.79 -10.01
CA GLU A 46 -12.45 4.37 -10.99
C GLU A 46 -11.62 3.16 -10.53
N VAL A 47 -11.56 2.89 -9.23
CA VAL A 47 -10.85 1.74 -8.66
C VAL A 47 -11.85 0.62 -8.36
N GLU A 48 -11.93 -0.35 -9.27
CA GLU A 48 -12.85 -1.49 -9.12
C GLU A 48 -12.49 -2.35 -7.89
N PRO A 49 -13.47 -2.65 -7.01
CA PRO A 49 -13.25 -3.55 -5.89
C PRO A 49 -13.13 -5.01 -6.37
N LEU A 50 -12.46 -5.83 -5.57
CA LEU A 50 -12.36 -7.26 -5.82
C LEU A 50 -13.72 -7.95 -5.58
N PRO A 51 -14.00 -9.09 -6.24
CA PRO A 51 -15.23 -9.85 -6.01
C PRO A 51 -15.45 -10.30 -4.56
N GLU A 52 -14.36 -10.43 -3.79
CA GLU A 52 -14.36 -10.84 -2.37
C GLU A 52 -14.26 -9.63 -1.43
N GLY A 53 -14.34 -8.41 -1.95
CA GLY A 53 -14.16 -7.16 -1.21
C GLY A 53 -12.71 -6.66 -1.19
N GLY A 54 -12.56 -5.35 -0.97
CA GLY A 54 -11.28 -4.65 -0.91
C GLY A 54 -10.63 -4.39 -2.28
N THR A 55 -9.35 -4.03 -2.28
CA THR A 55 -8.59 -3.62 -3.48
C THR A 55 -7.17 -4.18 -3.40
N PHE A 56 -6.50 -4.46 -4.53
CA PHE A 56 -5.06 -4.73 -4.51
C PHE A 56 -4.23 -3.46 -4.67
N ALA A 57 -3.08 -3.39 -3.98
CA ALA A 57 -2.12 -2.30 -4.15
C ALA A 57 -1.70 -2.09 -5.62
N VAL A 58 -1.64 -3.18 -6.40
CA VAL A 58 -1.34 -3.12 -7.84
C VAL A 58 -2.44 -2.43 -8.65
N SER A 59 -3.71 -2.59 -8.28
CA SER A 59 -4.82 -1.87 -8.94
C SER A 59 -4.72 -0.36 -8.67
N LEU A 60 -4.39 0.03 -7.43
CA LEU A 60 -4.13 1.43 -7.07
C LEU A 60 -2.92 1.99 -7.84
N ALA A 61 -1.89 1.17 -8.02
CA ALA A 61 -0.71 1.54 -8.79
C ALA A 61 -1.01 1.72 -10.29
N CYS A 62 -1.79 0.82 -10.90
CA CYS A 62 -2.27 0.97 -12.28
C CYS A 62 -3.06 2.28 -12.45
N HIS A 63 -3.97 2.59 -11.52
CA HIS A 63 -4.70 3.85 -11.53
C HIS A 63 -3.74 5.05 -11.51
N ALA A 64 -2.73 5.05 -10.65
CA ALA A 64 -1.71 6.10 -10.59
C ALA A 64 -0.87 6.21 -11.86
N LEU A 65 -0.44 5.08 -12.45
CA LEU A 65 0.31 5.07 -13.71
C LEU A 65 -0.49 5.69 -14.85
N ARG A 66 -1.79 5.38 -14.97
CA ARG A 66 -2.67 5.98 -15.99
C ARG A 66 -2.83 7.50 -15.80
N ARG A 67 -2.62 8.01 -14.59
CA ARG A 67 -2.59 9.45 -14.27
C ARG A 67 -1.21 10.10 -14.42
N GLY A 68 -0.20 9.37 -14.89
CA GLY A 68 1.15 9.90 -15.12
C GLY A 68 2.05 9.95 -13.88
N TYR A 69 1.70 9.20 -12.82
CA TYR A 69 2.63 8.98 -11.72
C TYR A 69 3.65 7.91 -12.08
N LEU A 70 4.82 7.98 -11.44
CA LEU A 70 5.69 6.84 -11.28
C LEU A 70 5.19 6.03 -10.09
N ALA A 71 5.05 4.71 -10.27
CA ALA A 71 4.57 3.81 -9.23
C ALA A 71 5.57 2.68 -8.98
N GLU A 72 6.08 2.58 -7.76
CA GLU A 72 6.96 1.50 -7.31
C GLU A 72 6.27 0.66 -6.22
N ILE A 73 6.19 -0.67 -6.42
CA ILE A 73 5.72 -1.61 -5.42
C ILE A 73 6.91 -2.37 -4.84
N TYR A 74 7.14 -2.25 -3.54
CA TYR A 74 8.03 -3.12 -2.78
C TYR A 74 7.20 -4.27 -2.22
N THR A 75 7.41 -5.48 -2.71
CA THR A 75 6.56 -6.63 -2.37
C THR A 75 7.22 -7.57 -1.37
N TYR A 76 6.40 -8.09 -0.46
CA TYR A 76 6.72 -9.18 0.46
C TYR A 76 5.68 -10.29 0.36
N ASN A 77 4.80 -10.22 -0.65
CA ASN A 77 3.78 -11.23 -0.90
C ASN A 77 4.42 -12.44 -1.61
N LEU A 78 4.84 -13.41 -0.81
CA LEU A 78 5.47 -14.66 -1.28
C LEU A 78 4.48 -15.60 -1.98
N GLN A 79 3.17 -15.35 -1.91
CA GLN A 79 2.20 -16.11 -2.69
C GLN A 79 2.27 -15.75 -4.18
N MET A 80 2.53 -14.46 -4.46
CA MET A 80 2.68 -13.91 -5.80
C MET A 80 4.11 -14.07 -6.32
N PHE A 81 5.11 -13.60 -5.57
CA PHE A 81 6.47 -13.45 -6.06
C PHE A 81 7.44 -14.39 -5.36
N ASP A 82 8.30 -15.02 -6.15
CA ASP A 82 9.46 -15.74 -5.62
C ASP A 82 10.65 -14.76 -5.47
N PRO A 83 11.34 -14.70 -4.31
CA PRO A 83 12.48 -13.81 -4.12
C PRO A 83 13.60 -13.99 -5.17
N THR A 84 13.75 -15.18 -5.73
CA THR A 84 14.75 -15.47 -6.77
C THR A 84 14.48 -14.76 -8.09
N TRP A 85 13.25 -14.28 -8.32
CA TRP A 85 12.89 -13.53 -9.52
C TRP A 85 13.46 -12.12 -9.55
N PHE A 86 13.98 -11.62 -8.43
CA PHE A 86 14.59 -10.29 -8.34
C PHE A 86 16.11 -10.31 -8.52
N GLY A 87 16.66 -11.45 -8.95
CA GLY A 87 18.02 -11.54 -9.49
C GLY A 87 18.13 -10.89 -10.87
N GLY A 88 19.36 -10.67 -11.34
CA GLY A 88 19.60 -10.05 -12.65
C GLY A 88 19.06 -10.89 -13.82
N GLY A 89 18.40 -10.25 -14.78
CA GLY A 89 18.01 -10.85 -16.06
C GLY A 89 16.70 -11.66 -16.06
N VAL A 90 15.91 -11.61 -14.98
CA VAL A 90 14.59 -12.27 -14.93
C VAL A 90 13.50 -11.30 -15.39
N ASP A 91 12.64 -11.76 -16.31
CA ASP A 91 11.40 -11.07 -16.66
C ASP A 91 10.27 -11.48 -15.70
N LEU A 92 9.75 -10.53 -14.95
CA LEU A 92 8.66 -10.78 -14.00
C LEU A 92 7.34 -11.13 -14.69
N ALA A 93 7.05 -10.55 -15.86
CA ALA A 93 5.82 -10.85 -16.59
C ALA A 93 5.81 -12.31 -17.06
N GLU A 94 6.92 -12.78 -17.63
CA GLU A 94 7.06 -14.19 -18.04
C GLU A 94 6.88 -15.14 -16.85
N ARG A 95 7.44 -14.80 -15.68
CA ARG A 95 7.32 -15.63 -14.47
C ARG A 95 5.89 -15.68 -13.92
N LEU A 96 5.19 -14.55 -13.94
CA LEU A 96 3.79 -14.48 -13.54
C LEU A 96 2.89 -15.32 -14.47
N GLU A 97 3.06 -15.19 -15.79
CA GLU A 97 2.33 -16.01 -16.78
C GLU A 97 2.65 -17.51 -16.64
N ALA A 98 3.93 -17.85 -16.44
CA ALA A 98 4.33 -19.23 -16.18
C ALA A 98 3.71 -19.77 -14.89
N GLN A 99 3.62 -18.96 -13.83
CA GLN A 99 3.01 -19.34 -12.56
C GLN A 99 1.52 -19.70 -12.73
N LEU A 100 0.78 -18.97 -13.57
CA LEU A 100 -0.64 -19.24 -13.85
C LEU A 100 -0.90 -20.60 -14.51
N LYS A 101 0.09 -21.18 -15.21
CA LYS A 101 -0.02 -22.52 -15.79
C LYS A 101 -0.12 -23.61 -14.71
N HIS A 102 0.39 -23.32 -13.50
CA HIS A 102 0.51 -24.28 -12.41
C HIS A 102 -0.39 -23.96 -11.21
N LYS A 103 -0.61 -22.67 -10.90
CA LYS A 103 -1.45 -22.23 -9.78
C LYS A 103 -2.81 -21.76 -10.27
N ARG A 104 -3.90 -22.25 -9.64
CA ARG A 104 -5.28 -22.07 -10.15
C ARG A 104 -6.21 -21.29 -9.21
N THR A 105 -5.71 -20.69 -8.13
CA THR A 105 -6.58 -19.90 -7.25
C THR A 105 -7.13 -18.68 -8.00
N ARG A 106 -8.41 -18.34 -7.76
CA ARG A 106 -9.07 -17.20 -8.42
C ARG A 106 -8.36 -15.89 -8.10
N LYS A 107 -8.02 -15.69 -6.82
CA LYS A 107 -7.35 -14.50 -6.30
C LYS A 107 -5.97 -14.27 -6.93
N LEU A 108 -5.17 -15.33 -7.12
CA LEU A 108 -3.88 -15.25 -7.81
C LEU A 108 -4.02 -14.86 -9.28
N ARG A 109 -5.03 -15.39 -9.98
CA ARG A 109 -5.30 -15.02 -11.38
C ARG A 109 -5.59 -13.53 -11.51
N ILE A 110 -6.54 -13.02 -10.73
CA ILE A 110 -6.90 -11.60 -10.73
C ILE A 110 -5.68 -10.72 -10.39
N ALA A 111 -4.92 -11.10 -9.35
CA ALA A 111 -3.72 -10.36 -8.98
C ALA A 111 -2.65 -10.41 -10.09
N THR A 112 -2.47 -11.56 -10.74
CA THR A 112 -1.52 -11.70 -11.85
C THR A 112 -1.89 -10.82 -13.03
N ASP A 113 -3.15 -10.83 -13.45
CA ASP A 113 -3.63 -10.00 -14.56
C ASP A 113 -3.38 -8.51 -14.27
N ALA A 114 -3.65 -8.07 -13.04
CA ALA A 114 -3.37 -6.70 -12.60
C ALA A 114 -1.86 -6.38 -12.58
N TYR A 115 -0.99 -7.31 -12.17
CA TYR A 115 0.45 -7.12 -12.23
C TYR A 115 1.00 -7.11 -13.66
N LEU A 116 0.45 -7.91 -14.58
CA LEU A 116 0.84 -7.86 -16.00
C LEU A 116 0.49 -6.51 -16.62
N GLU A 117 -0.70 -5.98 -16.30
CA GLU A 117 -1.07 -4.62 -16.72
C GLU A 117 -0.14 -3.57 -16.10
N TYR A 118 0.11 -3.65 -14.79
CA TYR A 118 1.01 -2.73 -14.09
C TYR A 118 2.40 -2.67 -14.74
N LEU A 119 2.99 -3.83 -15.04
CA LEU A 119 4.28 -3.92 -15.72
C LEU A 119 4.21 -3.33 -17.14
N ARG A 120 3.13 -3.60 -17.88
CA ARG A 120 2.90 -3.02 -19.22
C ARG A 120 2.77 -1.48 -19.18
N LEU A 121 2.20 -0.93 -18.12
CA LEU A 121 2.08 0.51 -17.88
C LEU A 121 3.39 1.16 -17.39
N GLY A 122 4.48 0.40 -17.25
CA GLY A 122 5.78 0.91 -16.80
C GLY A 122 5.99 0.86 -15.28
N GLY A 123 5.11 0.17 -14.55
CA GLY A 123 5.25 -0.07 -13.13
C GLY A 123 6.49 -0.88 -12.78
N VAL A 124 7.07 -0.62 -11.60
CA VAL A 124 8.28 -1.29 -11.12
C VAL A 124 8.01 -2.04 -9.82
N VAL A 125 8.08 -3.38 -9.88
CA VAL A 125 8.09 -4.21 -8.67
C VAL A 125 9.53 -4.37 -8.17
N ARG A 126 9.73 -4.25 -6.87
CA ARG A 126 11.01 -4.42 -6.19
C ARG A 126 10.88 -5.38 -5.01
N PHE A 127 11.98 -6.05 -4.72
CA PHE A 127 12.16 -6.86 -3.51
C PHE A 127 13.39 -6.35 -2.77
N GLU A 128 13.17 -5.59 -1.69
CA GLU A 128 14.20 -5.09 -0.78
C GLU A 128 13.73 -5.40 0.63
N GLU A 129 14.60 -5.91 1.50
CA GLU A 129 14.26 -6.30 2.88
C GLU A 129 13.45 -5.21 3.63
N LEU A 130 12.34 -5.61 4.27
CA LEU A 130 11.47 -4.69 5.00
C LEU A 130 12.14 -4.21 6.29
N ARG A 131 12.92 -3.13 6.19
CA ARG A 131 13.67 -2.56 7.32
C ARG A 131 13.17 -1.17 7.69
N PRO A 132 13.36 -0.71 8.95
CA PRO A 132 13.12 0.67 9.33
C PRO A 132 13.85 1.70 8.45
N SER A 133 14.99 1.34 7.87
CA SER A 133 15.73 2.21 6.94
C SER A 133 15.00 2.43 5.62
N LEU A 134 14.26 1.44 5.11
CA LEU A 134 13.51 1.55 3.86
C LEU A 134 12.35 2.54 4.01
N ILE A 135 11.54 2.37 5.06
CA ILE A 135 10.43 3.30 5.35
C ILE A 135 10.95 4.72 5.56
N ARG A 136 12.01 4.89 6.36
CA ARG A 136 12.64 6.21 6.57
C ARG A 136 13.22 6.80 5.29
N ARG A 137 13.68 5.99 4.34
CA ARG A 137 14.26 6.48 3.08
C ARG A 137 13.24 7.31 2.30
N PHE A 138 12.01 6.83 2.20
CA PHE A 138 10.95 7.53 1.49
C PHE A 138 10.42 8.73 2.25
N LEU A 139 10.12 8.57 3.54
CA LEU A 139 9.60 9.67 4.37
C LEU A 139 10.58 10.85 4.45
N ASN A 140 11.90 10.58 4.50
CA ASN A 140 12.92 11.65 4.45
C ASN A 140 13.00 12.38 3.11
N ARG A 141 12.52 11.76 2.03
CA ARG A 141 12.48 12.34 0.69
C ARG A 141 11.15 13.05 0.41
N GLY A 142 10.28 13.17 1.41
CA GLY A 142 8.95 13.76 1.21
C GLY A 142 8.00 12.84 0.46
N ALA A 143 8.24 11.53 0.41
CA ALA A 143 7.36 10.59 -0.26
C ALA A 143 6.50 9.84 0.77
N PRO A 144 5.17 10.02 0.81
CA PRO A 144 4.28 9.20 1.61
C PRO A 144 4.28 7.78 1.06
N ILE A 145 3.96 6.81 1.93
CA ILE A 145 3.97 5.39 1.56
C ILE A 145 2.58 4.82 1.79
N LEU A 146 1.90 4.42 0.72
CA LEU A 146 0.67 3.65 0.82
C LEU A 146 1.05 2.19 1.09
N THR A 147 0.42 1.53 2.05
CA THR A 147 0.78 0.14 2.39
C THR A 147 -0.44 -0.67 2.79
N GLY A 148 -0.52 -1.89 2.27
CA GLY A 148 -1.46 -2.91 2.73
C GLY A 148 -0.84 -3.71 3.87
N LEU A 149 -1.57 -3.85 4.97
CA LEU A 149 -1.13 -4.50 6.20
C LEU A 149 -2.27 -5.29 6.86
N SER A 150 -1.95 -6.08 7.89
CA SER A 150 -2.97 -6.72 8.74
C SER A 150 -3.55 -5.72 9.75
N ALA A 151 -4.82 -5.34 9.57
CA ALA A 151 -5.57 -4.52 10.53
C ALA A 151 -5.73 -5.24 11.86
N THR A 152 -6.08 -6.54 11.83
CA THR A 152 -6.21 -7.37 13.03
C THR A 152 -4.97 -7.28 13.92
N TYR A 153 -3.77 -7.40 13.34
CA TYR A 153 -2.52 -7.27 14.11
C TYR A 153 -2.21 -5.83 14.51
N LEU A 154 -2.37 -4.87 13.58
CA LEU A 154 -2.08 -3.46 13.85
C LEU A 154 -2.90 -2.95 15.04
N TYR A 155 -4.20 -3.19 15.00
CA TYR A 155 -5.16 -2.78 16.02
C TYR A 155 -5.15 -3.69 17.26
N GLN A 156 -4.61 -4.91 17.17
CA GLN A 156 -4.74 -5.93 18.22
C GLN A 156 -6.21 -6.12 18.63
N CYS A 157 -7.07 -6.29 17.64
CA CYS A 157 -8.48 -6.61 17.81
C CYS A 157 -8.75 -8.08 17.46
N ALA A 158 -9.97 -8.52 17.74
CA ALA A 158 -10.45 -9.81 17.28
C ALA A 158 -10.48 -9.85 15.74
N ARG A 159 -10.50 -11.07 15.20
CA ARG A 159 -10.72 -11.31 13.77
C ARG A 159 -12.18 -10.99 13.41
N GLU A 160 -12.52 -11.00 12.13
CA GLU A 160 -13.87 -10.65 11.68
C GLU A 160 -14.59 -11.83 11.03
N HIS A 161 -15.89 -11.94 11.29
CA HIS A 161 -16.81 -12.91 10.72
C HIS A 161 -18.14 -12.20 10.45
N GLU A 162 -18.59 -12.17 9.19
CA GLU A 162 -19.84 -11.47 8.80
C GLU A 162 -19.86 -10.01 9.31
N ASP A 163 -18.78 -9.28 9.06
CA ASP A 163 -18.56 -7.88 9.44
C ASP A 163 -18.62 -7.60 10.96
N GLN A 164 -18.45 -8.64 11.78
CA GLN A 164 -18.42 -8.54 13.24
C GLN A 164 -17.15 -9.15 13.83
N TYR A 165 -16.70 -8.58 14.95
CA TYR A 165 -15.57 -9.12 15.71
C TYR A 165 -15.89 -10.48 16.33
N ASP A 166 -15.10 -11.50 15.97
CA ASP A 166 -15.18 -12.87 16.49
C ASP A 166 -13.76 -13.45 16.64
N ASP A 167 -13.34 -13.76 17.86
CA ASP A 167 -11.99 -14.24 18.16
C ASP A 167 -11.78 -15.72 17.82
N VAL A 168 -12.85 -16.49 17.63
CA VAL A 168 -12.80 -17.94 17.35
C VAL A 168 -13.04 -18.22 15.88
N ARG A 169 -14.19 -17.80 15.33
CA ARG A 169 -14.66 -18.06 13.96
C ARG A 169 -14.14 -17.06 12.94
N GLY A 170 -13.67 -15.90 13.41
CA GLY A 170 -13.24 -14.84 12.52
C GLY A 170 -11.95 -15.16 11.76
N GLU A 171 -11.79 -14.49 10.63
CA GLU A 171 -10.58 -14.49 9.81
C GLU A 171 -9.84 -13.13 9.94
N PRO A 172 -8.51 -13.11 9.80
CA PRO A 172 -7.76 -11.86 9.86
C PRO A 172 -8.10 -10.97 8.66
N VAL A 173 -8.19 -9.67 8.92
CA VAL A 173 -8.57 -8.66 7.92
C VAL A 173 -7.38 -7.77 7.56
N GLY A 174 -7.31 -7.43 6.28
CA GLY A 174 -6.32 -6.55 5.69
C GLY A 174 -6.83 -5.11 5.64
N HIS A 175 -5.91 -4.15 5.57
CA HIS A 175 -6.27 -2.74 5.53
C HIS A 175 -5.19 -1.91 4.84
N PHE A 176 -5.62 -0.83 4.19
CA PHE A 176 -4.72 0.16 3.62
C PHE A 176 -4.59 1.39 4.51
N VAL A 177 -3.36 1.83 4.69
CA VAL A 177 -3.03 3.09 5.37
C VAL A 177 -1.96 3.84 4.59
N VAL A 178 -1.76 5.11 4.93
CA VAL A 178 -0.64 5.92 4.43
C VAL A 178 0.32 6.25 5.56
N LEU A 179 1.61 5.93 5.37
CA LEU A 179 2.66 6.35 6.28
C LEU A 179 3.07 7.78 5.93
N SER A 180 2.93 8.68 6.90
CA SER A 180 3.07 10.13 6.69
C SER A 180 4.10 10.79 7.61
N GLY A 181 4.85 10.01 8.39
CA GLY A 181 5.89 10.57 9.25
C GLY A 181 6.66 9.53 10.05
N TYR A 182 7.77 9.94 10.66
CA TYR A 182 8.51 9.10 11.60
C TYR A 182 9.26 9.94 12.65
N ASP A 183 9.45 9.35 13.82
CA ASP A 183 10.31 9.86 14.90
C ASP A 183 11.40 8.84 15.21
N ARG A 184 12.66 9.20 14.96
CA ARG A 184 13.81 8.31 15.18
C ARG A 184 14.09 8.05 16.66
N LYS A 185 13.84 9.03 17.54
CA LYS A 185 14.09 8.90 18.99
C LYS A 185 13.06 7.94 19.59
N LYS A 186 11.78 8.12 19.24
CA LYS A 186 10.70 7.26 19.71
C LYS A 186 10.62 5.92 18.96
N ARG A 187 11.28 5.83 17.80
CA ARG A 187 11.16 4.71 16.83
C ARG A 187 9.71 4.51 16.42
N GLU A 188 9.00 5.60 16.18
CA GLU A 188 7.60 5.62 15.80
C GLU A 188 7.42 6.08 14.37
N VAL A 189 6.31 5.68 13.78
CA VAL A 189 5.86 6.05 12.44
C VAL A 189 4.44 6.58 12.55
N THR A 190 4.16 7.68 11.87
CA THR A 190 2.82 8.25 11.78
C THR A 190 2.04 7.51 10.71
N VAL A 191 0.88 7.01 11.10
CA VAL A 191 -0.09 6.33 10.24
C VAL A 191 -1.26 7.29 10.03
N SER A 192 -1.57 7.57 8.77
CA SER A 192 -2.79 8.21 8.31
C SER A 192 -3.72 7.10 7.83
N ASP A 193 -4.86 6.95 8.49
CA ASP A 193 -5.73 5.79 8.43
C ASP A 193 -7.15 6.23 8.01
N PRO A 194 -7.72 5.71 6.92
CA PRO A 194 -9.04 6.12 6.47
C PRO A 194 -10.17 5.49 7.30
N SER A 195 -9.89 4.50 8.16
CA SER A 195 -10.91 3.85 8.98
C SER A 195 -11.34 4.75 10.13
N HIS A 196 -12.61 5.15 10.12
CA HIS A 196 -13.23 5.95 11.17
C HIS A 196 -13.36 5.17 12.49
N ASP A 197 -13.63 3.86 12.40
CA ASP A 197 -13.97 3.01 13.55
C ASP A 197 -12.83 2.09 13.98
N ASN A 198 -11.58 2.48 13.72
CA ASN A 198 -10.44 1.67 14.15
C ASN A 198 -10.47 1.50 15.70
N PRO A 199 -10.55 0.25 16.21
CA PRO A 199 -10.97 -0.01 17.59
C PRO A 199 -9.93 0.43 18.63
N ARG A 200 -8.67 0.60 18.19
CA ARG A 200 -7.54 0.90 19.06
C ARG A 200 -7.23 2.39 19.18
N PHE A 201 -7.23 3.14 18.09
CA PHE A 201 -6.69 4.50 18.07
C PHE A 201 -7.77 5.57 17.93
N ARG A 202 -8.95 5.24 17.40
CA ARG A 202 -10.16 6.10 17.32
C ARG A 202 -9.89 7.48 16.70
N THR A 203 -8.88 7.55 15.85
CA THR A 203 -8.42 8.76 15.15
C THR A 203 -7.86 8.34 13.80
N HIS A 204 -7.94 9.23 12.81
CA HIS A 204 -7.38 9.01 11.47
C HIS A 204 -5.86 9.22 11.41
N ARG A 205 -5.24 9.75 12.47
CA ARG A 205 -3.80 10.02 12.51
C ARG A 205 -3.24 9.66 13.87
N TYR A 206 -2.42 8.63 13.91
CA TYR A 206 -1.80 8.12 15.13
C TYR A 206 -0.37 7.67 14.88
N SER A 207 0.38 7.39 15.94
CA SER A 207 1.75 6.88 15.85
C SER A 207 1.83 5.47 16.42
N VAL A 208 2.59 4.61 15.74
CA VAL A 208 2.88 3.24 16.21
C VAL A 208 4.38 3.00 16.23
N ARG A 209 4.84 2.06 17.06
CA ARG A 209 6.24 1.63 17.01
C ARG A 209 6.56 1.02 15.65
N MET A 210 7.72 1.34 15.10
CA MET A 210 8.21 0.85 13.82
C MET A 210 8.16 -0.69 13.72
N ASP A 211 8.56 -1.39 14.78
CA ASP A 211 8.56 -2.86 14.78
C ASP A 211 7.14 -3.43 14.66
N ARG A 212 6.14 -2.77 15.26
CA ARG A 212 4.72 -3.14 15.14
C ARG A 212 4.22 -2.94 13.72
N LEU A 213 4.56 -1.81 13.11
CA LEU A 213 4.20 -1.55 11.71
C LEU A 213 4.81 -2.59 10.78
N ILE A 214 6.10 -2.88 10.91
CA ILE A 214 6.80 -3.86 10.05
C ILE A 214 6.12 -5.22 10.16
N MET A 215 5.79 -5.67 11.37
CA MET A 215 5.05 -6.92 11.57
C MET A 215 3.65 -6.88 10.98
N ALA A 216 2.93 -5.75 11.12
CA ALA A 216 1.60 -5.60 10.51
C ALA A 216 1.66 -5.71 8.98
N ILE A 217 2.64 -5.07 8.35
CA ILE A 217 2.86 -5.15 6.89
C ILE A 217 3.19 -6.58 6.49
N ALA A 218 4.17 -7.23 7.15
CA ALA A 218 4.56 -8.59 6.83
C ALA A 218 3.41 -9.60 6.99
N LEU A 219 2.63 -9.48 8.07
CA LEU A 219 1.45 -10.33 8.31
C LEU A 219 0.28 -10.02 7.36
N GLY A 220 0.31 -8.90 6.64
CA GLY A 220 -0.62 -8.59 5.56
C GLY A 220 -0.61 -9.63 4.43
N VAL A 221 0.41 -10.50 4.35
CA VAL A 221 0.46 -11.58 3.35
C VAL A 221 -0.75 -12.52 3.45
N MET A 222 -1.38 -12.63 4.62
CA MET A 222 -2.59 -13.43 4.83
C MET A 222 -3.77 -12.96 3.96
N THR A 223 -3.80 -11.67 3.60
CA THR A 223 -4.88 -11.05 2.81
C THR A 223 -4.48 -10.69 1.38
N TYR A 224 -3.32 -11.17 0.91
CA TYR A 224 -2.61 -10.78 -0.33
C TYR A 224 -1.97 -9.38 -0.28
N ASP A 225 -1.96 -8.75 0.89
CA ASP A 225 -1.19 -7.53 1.13
C ASP A 225 0.29 -7.87 1.39
N ALA A 226 0.97 -7.14 2.27
CA ALA A 226 2.42 -7.16 2.45
C ALA A 226 3.17 -6.50 1.30
N ASN A 227 2.91 -5.20 1.13
CA ASN A 227 3.63 -4.37 0.18
C ASN A 227 3.78 -2.93 0.67
N LEU A 228 4.74 -2.20 0.09
CA LEU A 228 4.78 -0.73 0.11
C LEU A 228 4.54 -0.24 -1.31
N LEU A 229 3.57 0.64 -1.50
CA LEU A 229 3.36 1.39 -2.73
C LEU A 229 3.86 2.82 -2.54
N VAL A 230 4.83 3.22 -3.37
CA VAL A 230 5.36 4.58 -3.41
C VAL A 230 4.98 5.19 -4.75
N LEU A 231 4.25 6.30 -4.68
CA LEU A 231 3.82 7.07 -5.84
C LEU A 231 4.52 8.43 -5.83
N THR A 232 5.13 8.79 -6.94
CA THR A 232 5.75 10.10 -7.13
C THR A 232 5.35 10.68 -8.48
N PRO A 233 5.06 11.98 -8.58
CA PRO A 233 4.83 12.63 -9.87
C PRO A 233 6.03 12.41 -10.80
N GLU A 234 5.77 12.26 -12.11
CA GLU A 234 6.86 12.27 -13.08
C GLU A 234 7.57 13.64 -13.04
N PRO A 235 8.92 13.69 -13.11
CA PRO A 235 9.62 14.96 -13.15
C PRO A 235 9.14 15.76 -14.36
N GLN A 236 8.50 16.91 -14.13
CA GLN A 236 8.16 17.80 -15.24
C GLN A 236 9.47 18.15 -15.98
N PRO A 237 9.54 17.96 -17.31
CA PRO A 237 10.69 18.43 -18.07
C PRO A 237 10.82 19.92 -17.78
N LYS A 238 12.00 20.37 -17.31
CA LYS A 238 12.27 21.78 -17.02
C LYS A 238 11.86 22.61 -18.23
N GLY A 239 10.70 23.24 -18.16
CA GLY A 239 10.23 24.15 -19.19
C GLY A 239 11.29 25.22 -19.37
N ARG A 240 11.79 25.38 -20.60
CA ARG A 240 12.55 26.55 -20.98
C ARG A 240 11.73 27.77 -20.57
N ALA A 241 12.25 28.54 -19.63
CA ALA A 241 11.72 29.86 -19.32
C ALA A 241 11.51 30.62 -20.64
N ARG A 242 10.29 31.05 -20.89
CA ARG A 242 10.01 32.15 -21.80
C ARG A 242 10.07 33.44 -21.02
#